data_AF-A0A3Q3AJ13-F1
#
_entry.id   AF-A0A3Q3AJ13-F1
#
_cell.length_a   1.000
_cell.length_b   1.000
_cell.length_c   1.000
_cell.angle_alpha   90.00
_cell.angle_beta   90.00
_cell.angle_gamma   90.00
#
_symmetry.space_group_name_H-M   'P 1'
#
loop_
_entity.id
_entity.type
_entity.pdbx_description
1 polymer ?
#
loop_
_entity_poly.entity_id
_entity_poly.type
_entity_poly.pdbx_seq_one_letter_code
_entity_poly.pdbx_strand_id
1 'polypeptide(L)'
;APSSKPGSSQVADVVFVIEGTANLGPYFESLRKNYILPAIEYFNGGPPAETDFGGDYGGTQYGLVVFNTVDCAPESYVQCHAPTSSAFEFVSWIDSIQFMGGGAESCSLIAEGLSVALQLFDDFKKMREQIGQTHKVCVLLCNSPPYLLPAVESVNYTGCTADSLVKIIRDRGIHFSVVAPRKLPALRALFEKASPVVGAVEPHPDYSQDPFHMVLVRGISLPGEKNPLRRFNGTKQGTAAVSVHVEL
;
A
#
# COMPACT_ATOMS: atom_id res chain seq x y z
N ALA A 1 -7.18 -18.59 -2.62
CA ALA A 1 -8.40 -18.39 -1.80
C ALA A 1 -8.69 -16.89 -1.77
N PRO A 2 -9.95 -16.43 -1.83
CA PRO A 2 -10.22 -14.99 -1.74
C PRO A 2 -9.51 -14.46 -0.49
N SER A 3 -8.81 -13.33 -0.60
CA SER A 3 -8.13 -12.70 0.53
C SER A 3 -9.21 -12.37 1.56
N SER A 4 -9.43 -13.28 2.49
CA SER A 4 -10.33 -13.08 3.61
C SER A 4 -9.84 -11.86 4.37
N LYS A 5 -10.77 -11.03 4.87
CA LYS A 5 -10.46 -10.12 5.98
C LYS A 5 -9.54 -10.86 6.95
N PRO A 6 -8.50 -10.20 7.52
CA PRO A 6 -7.77 -10.81 8.60
C PRO A 6 -8.86 -11.18 9.61
N GLY A 7 -8.83 -12.40 10.14
CA GLY A 7 -9.78 -12.76 11.20
C GLY A 7 -9.74 -11.63 12.23
N SER A 8 -10.86 -11.28 12.86
CA SER A 8 -11.01 -10.14 13.78
C SER A 8 -10.08 -10.15 15.01
N SER A 9 -9.06 -11.02 15.01
CA SER A 9 -8.04 -11.23 16.01
C SER A 9 -6.60 -11.28 15.41
N GLN A 10 -6.38 -11.01 14.11
CA GLN A 10 -5.04 -11.07 13.52
C GLN A 10 -4.32 -9.73 13.64
N VAL A 11 -3.30 -9.69 14.49
CA VAL A 11 -2.42 -8.54 14.70
C VAL A 11 -1.62 -8.25 13.42
N ALA A 12 -1.65 -7.00 12.94
CA ALA A 12 -0.98 -6.59 11.70
C ALA A 12 0.17 -5.60 11.93
N ASP A 13 1.21 -5.68 11.10
CA ASP A 13 2.29 -4.71 10.95
C ASP A 13 2.18 -4.11 9.54
N VAL A 14 1.94 -2.82 9.43
CA VAL A 14 1.66 -2.17 8.15
C VAL A 14 2.57 -0.97 7.97
N VAL A 15 3.41 -1.00 6.94
CA VAL A 15 4.27 0.14 6.58
C VAL A 15 3.84 0.71 5.24
N PHE A 16 3.55 2.02 5.22
CA PHE A 16 3.35 2.77 3.98
C PHE A 16 4.64 3.49 3.61
N VAL A 17 5.08 3.29 2.38
CA VAL A 17 6.29 3.87 1.80
C VAL A 17 5.87 4.80 0.67
N ILE A 18 5.89 6.11 0.92
CA ILE A 18 5.26 7.12 0.08
C ILE A 18 6.32 8.03 -0.56
N GLU A 19 6.23 8.24 -1.87
CA GLU A 19 7.07 9.22 -2.56
C GLU A 19 6.68 10.64 -2.14
N GLY A 20 7.57 11.38 -1.49
CA GLY A 20 7.35 12.75 -0.99
C GLY A 20 7.57 13.86 -2.04
N THR A 21 7.72 13.49 -3.30
CA THR A 21 8.10 14.44 -4.36
C THR A 21 6.89 15.18 -4.93
N ALA A 22 7.14 16.33 -5.57
CA ALA A 22 6.10 17.06 -6.31
C ALA A 22 5.48 16.22 -7.46
N ASN A 23 6.16 15.15 -7.90
CA ASN A 23 5.66 14.26 -8.95
C ASN A 23 4.47 13.39 -8.49
N LEU A 24 4.31 13.12 -7.18
CA LEU A 24 3.15 12.42 -6.65
C LEU A 24 2.02 13.37 -6.23
N GLY A 25 2.34 14.60 -5.82
CA GLY A 25 1.43 15.58 -5.23
C GLY A 25 0.07 15.74 -5.94
N PRO A 26 0.03 16.03 -7.26
CA PRO A 26 -1.24 16.23 -7.99
C PRO A 26 -2.18 15.02 -7.99
N TYR A 27 -1.67 13.82 -7.71
CA TYR A 27 -2.44 12.58 -7.71
C TYR A 27 -2.78 12.10 -6.31
N PHE A 28 -2.09 12.62 -5.30
CA PHE A 28 -2.09 12.05 -3.95
C PHE A 28 -3.49 12.03 -3.33
N GLU A 29 -4.25 13.12 -3.47
CA GLU A 29 -5.62 13.18 -2.90
C GLU A 29 -6.51 12.04 -3.44
N SER A 30 -6.47 11.81 -4.76
CA SER A 30 -7.22 10.72 -5.40
C SER A 30 -6.74 9.34 -4.94
N LEU A 31 -5.42 9.12 -4.89
CA LEU A 31 -4.86 7.84 -4.45
C LEU A 31 -5.17 7.58 -2.97
N ARG A 32 -5.08 8.62 -2.15
CA ARG A 32 -5.37 8.59 -0.71
C ARG A 32 -6.80 8.17 -0.46
N LYS A 33 -7.75 8.89 -1.07
CA LYS A 33 -9.19 8.63 -0.91
C LYS A 33 -9.59 7.22 -1.37
N ASN A 34 -9.03 6.76 -2.48
CA ASN A 34 -9.50 5.55 -3.14
C ASN A 34 -8.77 4.27 -2.72
N TYR A 35 -7.55 4.35 -2.17
CA TYR A 35 -6.74 3.16 -1.85
C TYR A 35 -6.07 3.21 -0.48
N ILE A 36 -5.58 4.38 -0.04
CA ILE A 36 -4.85 4.49 1.24
C ILE A 36 -5.80 4.47 2.42
N LEU A 37 -6.80 5.35 2.46
CA LEU A 37 -7.80 5.35 3.52
C LEU A 37 -8.54 4.01 3.60
N PRO A 38 -9.02 3.42 2.49
CA PRO A 38 -9.64 2.09 2.57
C PRO A 38 -8.71 0.98 3.04
N ALA A 39 -7.40 1.05 2.76
CA ALA A 39 -6.43 0.11 3.31
C ALA A 39 -6.27 0.29 4.83
N ILE A 40 -6.22 1.54 5.32
CA ILE A 40 -6.16 1.82 6.75
C ILE A 40 -7.44 1.32 7.44
N GLU A 41 -8.63 1.62 6.89
CA GLU A 41 -9.91 1.14 7.40
C GLU A 41 -9.98 -0.39 7.47
N TYR A 42 -9.41 -1.08 6.47
CA TYR A 42 -9.33 -2.53 6.46
C TYR A 42 -8.57 -3.09 7.67
N PHE A 43 -7.45 -2.47 8.06
CA PHE A 43 -6.66 -2.91 9.21
C PHE A 43 -7.18 -2.38 10.55
N ASN A 44 -7.83 -1.22 10.56
CA ASN A 44 -8.43 -0.61 11.73
C ASN A 44 -9.76 -1.30 12.11
N GLY A 45 -10.43 -1.93 11.13
CA GLY A 45 -11.76 -2.53 11.31
C GLY A 45 -12.91 -1.53 11.13
N GLY A 46 -12.61 -0.32 10.68
CA GLY A 46 -13.56 0.78 10.46
C GLY A 46 -12.84 2.12 10.24
N PRO A 47 -13.59 3.21 10.02
CA PRO A 47 -13.04 4.56 9.89
C PRO A 47 -12.15 4.94 11.09
N PRO A 48 -10.99 5.60 10.87
CA PRO A 48 -10.16 6.10 11.96
C PRO A 48 -10.90 7.11 12.84
N ALA A 49 -10.81 6.95 14.15
CA ALA A 49 -11.37 7.83 15.17
C ALA A 49 -10.30 8.22 16.20
N GLU A 50 -10.46 9.39 16.85
CA GLU A 50 -9.52 9.89 17.88
C GLU A 50 -9.37 8.95 19.08
N THR A 51 -10.37 8.09 19.32
CA THR A 51 -10.37 7.08 20.39
C THR A 51 -9.74 5.75 19.97
N ASP A 52 -9.27 5.63 18.73
CA ASP A 52 -8.65 4.42 18.21
C ASP A 52 -7.22 4.30 18.75
N PHE A 53 -7.11 3.60 19.88
CA PHE A 53 -5.84 3.16 20.42
C PHE A 53 -5.83 1.64 20.42
N GLY A 54 -5.01 1.04 19.55
CA GLY A 54 -4.64 -0.35 19.73
C GLY A 54 -3.84 -0.45 21.04
N GLY A 55 -4.31 -1.22 22.02
CA GLY A 55 -3.55 -1.45 23.24
C GLY A 55 -2.12 -1.88 22.91
N ASP A 56 -1.17 -1.54 23.78
CA ASP A 56 0.26 -1.31 23.49
C ASP A 56 0.93 -2.28 22.49
N TYR A 57 0.49 -3.54 22.41
CA TYR A 57 1.06 -4.52 21.48
C TYR A 57 0.03 -5.45 20.80
N GLY A 58 -1.26 -5.38 21.14
CA GLY A 58 -2.30 -6.31 20.67
C GLY A 58 -3.05 -5.87 19.40
N GLY A 59 -2.86 -4.63 18.96
CA GLY A 59 -3.51 -4.06 17.78
C GLY A 59 -2.60 -3.94 16.56
N THR A 60 -3.17 -3.51 15.43
CA THR A 60 -2.40 -3.13 14.24
C THR A 60 -1.38 -2.05 14.59
N GLN A 61 -0.17 -2.17 14.04
CA GLN A 61 0.87 -1.15 14.12
C GLN A 61 1.11 -0.58 12.73
N TYR A 62 1.15 0.74 12.66
CA TYR A 62 1.35 1.50 11.43
C TYR A 62 2.72 2.18 11.45
N GLY A 63 3.41 2.16 10.31
CA GLY A 63 4.66 2.89 10.07
C GLY A 63 4.56 3.71 8.78
N LEU A 64 5.10 4.93 8.81
CA LEU A 64 5.16 5.82 7.64
C LEU A 64 6.62 6.09 7.28
N VAL A 65 6.94 5.82 6.02
CA VAL A 65 8.21 6.20 5.40
C VAL A 65 7.92 7.11 4.22
N VAL A 66 8.51 8.30 4.19
CA VAL A 66 8.42 9.23 3.07
C VAL A 66 9.79 9.33 2.42
N PHE A 67 9.90 9.03 1.12
CA PHE A 67 11.18 9.03 0.41
C PHE A 67 11.15 9.97 -0.79
N ASN A 68 12.30 10.55 -1.13
CA ASN A 68 12.41 11.61 -2.12
C ASN A 68 13.28 11.22 -3.32
N THR A 69 13.90 12.20 -3.95
CA THR A 69 14.91 12.02 -5.01
C THR A 69 16.28 12.46 -4.51
N VAL A 70 17.33 12.33 -5.33
CA VAL A 70 18.66 12.85 -4.99
C VAL A 70 18.68 14.39 -4.90
N ASP A 71 17.80 15.07 -5.64
CA ASP A 71 17.62 16.52 -5.63
C ASP A 71 16.45 16.92 -4.74
N CYS A 72 16.60 16.62 -3.45
CA CYS A 72 15.59 16.93 -2.43
C CYS A 72 16.08 17.98 -1.43
N ALA A 73 17.07 18.81 -1.75
CA ALA A 73 17.53 19.82 -0.79
C ALA A 73 16.44 20.90 -0.57
N PRO A 74 16.10 21.26 0.67
CA PRO A 74 16.75 20.93 1.95
C PRO A 74 16.24 19.66 2.67
N GLU A 75 15.25 18.96 2.13
CA GLU A 75 14.70 17.72 2.69
C GLU A 75 15.71 16.54 2.72
N SER A 76 15.43 15.54 3.57
CA SER A 76 16.21 14.30 3.64
C SER A 76 15.80 13.32 2.53
N TYR A 77 16.70 12.41 2.15
CA TYR A 77 16.40 11.32 1.20
C TYR A 77 15.21 10.47 1.64
N VAL A 78 15.08 10.28 2.94
CA VAL A 78 14.02 9.52 3.57
C VAL A 78 13.68 10.12 4.94
N GLN A 79 12.40 10.17 5.26
CA GLN A 79 11.85 10.53 6.55
C GLN A 79 11.08 9.33 7.08
N CYS A 80 11.16 9.08 8.39
CA CYS A 80 10.50 7.97 9.04
C CYS A 80 9.76 8.47 10.27
N HIS A 81 8.50 8.07 10.42
CA HIS A 81 7.76 8.25 11.66
C HIS A 81 7.93 7.03 12.55
N ALA A 82 7.87 7.23 13.87
CA ALA A 82 7.85 6.13 14.82
C ALA A 82 6.58 5.28 14.62
N PRO A 83 6.63 3.97 14.89
CA PRO A 83 5.44 3.13 15.00
C PRO A 83 4.30 3.73 15.83
N THR A 84 3.06 3.60 15.37
CA THR A 84 1.87 3.95 16.15
C THR A 84 0.78 2.88 16.00
N SER A 85 0.00 2.67 17.06
CA SER A 85 -1.23 1.87 17.00
C SER A 85 -2.48 2.71 16.70
N SER A 86 -2.36 4.03 16.61
CA SER A 86 -3.48 4.93 16.32
C SER A 86 -3.60 5.17 14.82
N ALA A 87 -4.67 4.66 14.22
CA ALA A 87 -4.98 4.92 12.82
C ALA A 87 -5.25 6.42 12.57
N PHE A 88 -5.80 7.13 13.56
CA PHE A 88 -6.06 8.57 13.46
C PHE A 88 -4.77 9.38 13.40
N GLU A 89 -3.84 9.12 14.32
CA GLU A 89 -2.51 9.76 14.30
C GLU A 89 -1.78 9.44 12.98
N PHE A 90 -1.83 8.19 12.54
CA PHE A 90 -1.21 7.76 11.29
C PHE A 90 -1.77 8.52 10.08
N VAL A 91 -3.09 8.71 9.99
CA VAL A 91 -3.71 9.53 8.94
C VAL A 91 -3.26 10.98 9.03
N SER A 92 -3.11 11.54 10.24
CA SER A 92 -2.61 12.92 10.41
C SER A 92 -1.19 13.10 9.85
N TRP A 93 -0.33 12.09 9.97
CA TRP A 93 1.02 12.11 9.37
C TRP A 93 0.95 12.09 7.85
N ILE A 94 0.12 11.21 7.28
CA ILE A 94 -0.13 11.13 5.83
C ILE A 94 -0.62 12.48 5.29
N ASP A 95 -1.50 13.17 6.03
CA ASP A 95 -2.06 14.47 5.65
C ASP A 95 -1.05 15.61 5.74
N SER A 96 0.00 15.44 6.56
CA SER A 96 1.06 16.44 6.75
C SER A 96 2.15 16.40 5.67
N ILE A 97 2.18 15.37 4.82
CA ILE A 97 3.22 15.19 3.80
C ILE A 97 3.23 16.39 2.85
N GLN A 98 4.39 17.04 2.75
CA GLN A 98 4.63 18.12 1.79
C GLN A 98 5.23 17.53 0.50
N PHE A 99 4.46 17.51 -0.59
CA PHE A 99 4.91 16.99 -1.88
C PHE A 99 5.72 18.04 -2.64
N MET A 100 7.05 18.05 -2.43
CA MET A 100 7.96 19.08 -2.94
C MET A 100 9.22 18.46 -3.57
N GLY A 101 9.97 19.24 -4.34
CA GLY A 101 11.24 18.80 -4.94
C GLY A 101 11.08 17.71 -6.02
N GLY A 102 12.21 17.26 -6.57
CA GLY A 102 12.28 16.15 -7.55
C GLY A 102 11.67 16.44 -8.93
N GLY A 103 11.27 17.68 -9.24
CA GLY A 103 10.61 18.04 -10.51
C GLY A 103 11.49 17.89 -11.76
N ALA A 104 12.81 17.84 -11.60
CA ALA A 104 13.77 17.58 -12.68
C ALA A 104 14.15 16.10 -12.80
N GLU A 105 13.74 15.26 -11.85
CA GLU A 105 14.17 13.87 -11.75
C GLU A 105 13.17 12.92 -12.38
N SER A 106 13.70 11.87 -13.03
CA SER A 106 12.87 10.82 -13.66
C SER A 106 12.70 9.57 -12.80
N CYS A 107 13.46 9.50 -11.70
CA CYS A 107 13.52 8.37 -10.78
C CYS A 107 13.42 8.85 -9.33
N SER A 108 13.08 7.95 -8.42
CA SER A 108 13.00 8.23 -6.99
C SER A 108 13.75 7.19 -6.15
N LEU A 109 14.10 7.57 -4.91
CA LEU A 109 14.92 6.79 -3.98
C LEU A 109 14.12 5.66 -3.31
N ILE A 110 13.45 4.83 -4.12
CA ILE A 110 12.67 3.68 -3.63
C ILE A 110 13.54 2.72 -2.80
N ALA A 111 14.82 2.56 -3.15
CA ALA A 111 15.74 1.73 -2.37
C ALA A 111 15.88 2.27 -0.93
N GLU A 112 16.04 3.58 -0.74
CA GLU A 112 16.08 4.19 0.60
C GLU A 112 14.77 3.95 1.34
N GLY A 113 13.63 4.27 0.72
CA GLY A 113 12.31 4.08 1.33
C GLY A 113 12.05 2.63 1.78
N LEU A 114 12.36 1.65 0.92
CA LEU A 114 12.18 0.22 1.26
C LEU A 114 13.18 -0.27 2.31
N SER A 115 14.40 0.28 2.36
CA SER A 115 15.40 -0.07 3.35
C SER A 115 14.98 0.35 4.76
N VAL A 116 14.46 1.58 4.90
CA VAL A 116 13.91 2.09 6.16
C VAL A 116 12.62 1.35 6.54
N ALA A 117 11.78 1.01 5.57
CA ALA A 117 10.60 0.18 5.83
C ALA A 117 10.96 -1.18 6.43
N LEU A 118 12.02 -1.83 5.95
CA LEU A 118 12.50 -3.08 6.52
C LEU A 118 13.05 -2.91 7.95
N GLN A 119 13.65 -1.77 8.29
CA GLN A 119 14.04 -1.45 9.66
C GLN A 119 12.81 -1.34 10.57
N LEU A 120 11.73 -0.69 10.12
CA LEU A 120 10.48 -0.65 10.88
C LEU A 120 9.93 -2.06 11.14
N PHE A 121 10.00 -2.97 10.17
CA PHE A 121 9.62 -4.37 10.40
C PHE A 121 10.54 -5.10 11.39
N ASP A 122 11.83 -4.76 11.45
CA ASP A 122 12.74 -5.29 12.48
C ASP A 122 12.32 -4.79 13.87
N ASP A 123 11.91 -3.53 13.98
CA ASP A 123 11.48 -2.94 15.24
C ASP A 123 10.11 -3.47 15.68
N PHE A 124 9.16 -3.65 14.77
CA PHE A 124 7.92 -4.38 15.05
C PHE A 124 8.18 -5.78 15.60
N LYS A 125 9.14 -6.51 15.01
CA LYS A 125 9.51 -7.85 15.48
C LYS A 125 10.05 -7.82 16.91
N LYS A 126 10.89 -6.83 17.26
CA LYS A 126 11.40 -6.66 18.64
C LYS A 126 10.28 -6.28 19.61
N MET A 127 9.40 -5.35 19.23
CA MET A 127 8.27 -4.95 20.06
C MET A 127 7.28 -6.09 20.31
N ARG A 128 7.20 -7.06 19.40
CA ARG A 128 6.24 -8.17 19.45
C ARG A 128 6.87 -9.53 19.79
N GLU A 129 7.99 -9.55 20.48
CA GLU A 129 8.67 -10.80 20.89
C GLU A 129 7.73 -11.82 21.59
N GLN A 130 6.67 -11.34 22.25
CA GLN A 130 5.71 -12.18 22.99
C GLN A 130 4.42 -12.54 22.21
N ILE A 131 4.14 -11.92 21.06
CA ILE A 131 2.81 -11.98 20.39
C ILE A 131 2.77 -12.97 19.22
N GLY A 132 3.91 -13.54 18.82
CA GLY A 132 3.98 -14.56 17.79
C GLY A 132 3.93 -14.00 16.36
N GLN A 133 3.33 -14.75 15.43
CA GLN A 133 3.28 -14.35 14.01
C GLN A 133 2.25 -13.25 13.76
N THR A 134 2.67 -12.21 13.03
CA THR A 134 1.84 -11.06 12.65
C THR A 134 1.59 -11.04 11.15
N HIS A 135 0.49 -10.42 10.74
CA HIS A 135 0.19 -10.14 9.35
C HIS A 135 0.99 -8.93 8.88
N LYS A 136 1.96 -9.10 7.99
CA LYS A 136 2.90 -8.02 7.61
C LYS A 136 2.62 -7.51 6.21
N VAL A 137 2.45 -6.21 6.05
CA VAL A 137 2.15 -5.59 4.76
C VAL A 137 2.96 -4.32 4.54
N CYS A 138 3.66 -4.25 3.41
CA CYS A 138 4.38 -3.09 2.93
C CYS A 138 3.68 -2.52 1.70
N VAL A 139 3.26 -1.26 1.75
CA VAL A 139 2.53 -0.57 0.69
C VAL A 139 3.39 0.54 0.10
N LEU A 140 3.87 0.35 -1.14
CA LEU A 140 4.59 1.37 -1.88
C LEU A 140 3.62 2.26 -2.67
N LEU A 141 3.66 3.57 -2.43
CA LEU A 141 2.91 4.59 -3.16
C LEU A 141 3.88 5.53 -3.87
N CYS A 142 3.97 5.46 -5.21
CA CYS A 142 4.91 6.28 -5.96
C CYS A 142 4.50 6.50 -7.42
N ASN A 143 5.05 7.53 -8.05
CA ASN A 143 4.83 7.90 -9.46
C ASN A 143 6.13 7.87 -10.29
N SER A 144 7.22 7.37 -9.72
CA SER A 144 8.53 7.31 -10.37
C SER A 144 9.12 5.89 -10.32
N PRO A 145 9.90 5.44 -11.33
CA PRO A 145 10.71 4.24 -11.24
C PRO A 145 11.85 4.39 -10.21
N PRO A 146 12.42 3.28 -9.71
CA PRO A 146 13.56 3.33 -8.79
C PRO A 146 14.82 3.84 -9.50
N TYR A 147 15.66 4.61 -8.81
CA TYR A 147 17.07 4.74 -9.22
C TYR A 147 17.75 3.38 -9.25
N LEU A 148 18.76 3.24 -10.11
CA LEU A 148 19.72 2.13 -10.07
C LEU A 148 20.83 2.38 -9.03
N LEU A 149 20.46 2.99 -7.91
CA LEU A 149 21.34 3.28 -6.78
C LEU A 149 20.97 2.38 -5.61
N PRO A 150 21.97 1.83 -4.89
CA PRO A 150 21.71 1.10 -3.66
C PRO A 150 21.32 2.05 -2.53
N ALA A 151 20.63 1.52 -1.52
CA ALA A 151 20.34 2.25 -0.29
C ALA A 151 21.62 2.52 0.51
N VAL A 152 21.71 3.68 1.14
CA VAL A 152 22.85 4.09 1.98
C VAL A 152 22.44 4.56 3.37
N GLU A 153 21.20 5.04 3.57
CA GLU A 153 20.75 5.59 4.85
C GLU A 153 20.53 4.50 5.92
N SER A 154 20.06 3.32 5.49
CA SER A 154 19.85 2.20 6.41
C SER A 154 21.15 1.46 6.71
N VAL A 155 21.57 1.44 7.97
CA VAL A 155 22.74 0.66 8.41
C VAL A 155 22.61 -0.84 8.12
N ASN A 156 21.42 -1.42 8.37
CA ASN A 156 21.20 -2.87 8.24
C ASN A 156 21.00 -3.33 6.79
N TYR A 157 20.62 -2.41 5.90
CA TYR A 157 20.28 -2.70 4.51
C TYR A 157 21.12 -1.88 3.51
N THR A 158 22.23 -1.30 3.98
CA THR A 158 23.16 -0.55 3.15
C THR A 158 23.69 -1.41 2.00
N GLY A 159 23.86 -0.81 0.81
CA GLY A 159 24.28 -1.51 -0.39
C GLY A 159 23.18 -2.31 -1.10
N CYS A 160 21.96 -2.40 -0.54
CA CYS A 160 20.87 -3.13 -1.18
C CYS A 160 20.16 -2.29 -2.24
N THR A 161 19.95 -2.86 -3.42
CA THR A 161 19.11 -2.27 -4.46
C THR A 161 17.62 -2.49 -4.18
N ALA A 162 16.73 -1.69 -4.79
CA ALA A 162 15.28 -1.90 -4.70
C ALA A 162 14.86 -3.35 -5.01
N ASP A 163 15.47 -3.95 -6.04
CA ASP A 163 15.30 -5.35 -6.41
C ASP A 163 15.68 -6.34 -5.31
N SER A 164 16.75 -6.06 -4.57
CA SER A 164 17.23 -6.93 -3.49
C SER A 164 16.33 -6.77 -2.25
N LEU A 165 15.89 -5.54 -1.97
CA LEU A 165 15.00 -5.22 -0.86
C LEU A 165 13.63 -5.91 -1.01
N VAL A 166 13.03 -5.90 -2.21
CA VAL A 166 11.75 -6.60 -2.42
C VAL A 166 11.87 -8.12 -2.32
N LYS A 167 13.04 -8.70 -2.60
CA LYS A 167 13.30 -10.12 -2.32
C LYS A 167 13.39 -10.37 -0.82
N ILE A 168 14.05 -9.50 -0.06
CA ILE A 168 14.09 -9.59 1.41
C ILE A 168 12.67 -9.48 2.00
N ILE A 169 11.84 -8.56 1.49
CA ILE A 169 10.42 -8.42 1.86
C ILE A 169 9.68 -9.75 1.65
N ARG A 170 9.81 -10.36 0.47
CA ARG A 170 9.22 -11.67 0.17
C ARG A 170 9.73 -12.77 1.08
N ASP A 171 11.04 -12.90 1.23
CA ASP A 171 11.68 -14.00 1.97
C ASP A 171 11.35 -13.93 3.47
N ARG A 172 10.95 -12.75 3.97
CA ARG A 172 10.45 -12.52 5.33
C ARG A 172 8.93 -12.69 5.49
N GLY A 173 8.23 -13.09 4.43
CA GLY A 173 6.77 -13.27 4.44
C GLY A 173 6.00 -11.96 4.57
N ILE A 174 6.58 -10.83 4.16
CA ILE A 174 5.91 -9.53 4.14
C ILE A 174 5.17 -9.40 2.80
N HIS A 175 3.87 -9.16 2.85
CA HIS A 175 3.10 -8.88 1.64
C HIS A 175 3.49 -7.51 1.07
N PHE A 176 3.87 -7.48 -0.20
CA PHE A 176 4.21 -6.24 -0.89
C PHE A 176 3.09 -5.80 -1.82
N SER A 177 2.64 -4.57 -1.65
CA SER A 177 1.62 -3.91 -2.47
C SER A 177 2.18 -2.66 -3.13
N VAL A 178 1.69 -2.33 -4.33
CA VAL A 178 2.08 -1.15 -5.10
C VAL A 178 0.82 -0.40 -5.53
N VAL A 179 0.81 0.91 -5.26
CA VAL A 179 -0.20 1.85 -5.75
C VAL A 179 0.52 2.97 -6.50
N ALA A 180 0.06 3.29 -7.71
CA ALA A 180 0.62 4.37 -8.52
C ALA A 180 -0.48 5.01 -9.39
N PRO A 181 -0.38 6.31 -9.70
CA PRO A 181 -1.39 7.00 -10.53
C PRO A 181 -1.34 6.60 -12.01
N ARG A 182 -0.28 5.91 -12.43
CA ARG A 182 -0.10 5.41 -13.80
C ARG A 182 0.55 4.03 -13.83
N LYS A 183 0.48 3.35 -14.97
CA LYS A 183 1.15 2.06 -15.17
C LYS A 183 2.66 2.26 -15.35
N LEU A 184 3.45 1.69 -14.44
CA LEU A 184 4.92 1.76 -14.47
C LEU A 184 5.50 0.34 -14.52
N PRO A 185 6.11 -0.08 -15.64
CA PRO A 185 6.69 -1.42 -15.78
C PRO A 185 7.71 -1.75 -14.70
N ALA A 186 8.53 -0.77 -14.29
CA ALA A 186 9.53 -0.96 -13.24
C ALA A 186 8.91 -1.33 -11.88
N LEU A 187 7.82 -0.65 -11.48
CA LEU A 187 7.15 -0.97 -10.21
C LEU A 187 6.39 -2.29 -10.28
N ARG A 188 5.81 -2.62 -11.45
CA ARG A 188 5.26 -3.96 -11.67
C ARG A 188 6.34 -5.04 -11.51
N ALA A 189 7.53 -4.83 -12.07
CA ALA A 189 8.63 -5.77 -11.92
C ALA A 189 9.06 -5.94 -10.44
N LEU A 190 9.07 -4.88 -9.65
CA LEU A 190 9.30 -4.97 -8.20
C LEU A 190 8.20 -5.80 -7.50
N PHE A 191 6.93 -5.55 -7.82
CA PHE A 191 5.81 -6.33 -7.29
C PHE A 191 5.90 -7.82 -7.64
N GLU A 192 6.23 -8.14 -8.90
CA GLU A 192 6.40 -9.53 -9.34
C GLU A 192 7.59 -10.20 -8.66
N LYS A 193 8.71 -9.49 -8.43
CA LYS A 193 9.87 -10.02 -7.69
C LYS A 193 9.58 -10.29 -6.22
N ALA A 194 8.65 -9.53 -5.63
CA ALA A 194 8.15 -9.76 -4.28
C ALA A 194 7.16 -10.94 -4.19
N SER A 195 6.81 -11.59 -5.30
CA SER A 195 5.86 -12.70 -5.32
C SER A 195 6.49 -13.98 -4.77
N PRO A 196 5.71 -14.83 -4.06
CA PRO A 196 6.13 -16.18 -3.72
C PRO A 196 6.62 -16.94 -4.96
N VAL A 197 7.77 -17.61 -4.85
CA VAL A 197 8.39 -18.36 -5.95
C VAL A 197 7.67 -19.69 -6.21
N VAL A 198 6.92 -20.19 -5.21
CA VAL A 198 6.23 -21.47 -5.24
C VAL A 198 4.73 -21.24 -5.03
N GLY A 199 3.91 -21.76 -5.95
CA GLY A 199 2.45 -21.64 -5.94
C GLY A 199 1.90 -21.02 -7.23
N ALA A 200 0.62 -21.25 -7.51
CA ALA A 200 -0.05 -20.55 -8.60
C ALA A 200 -0.05 -19.04 -8.29
N VAL A 201 0.29 -18.22 -9.29
CA VAL A 201 0.06 -16.77 -9.21
C VAL A 201 -1.44 -16.58 -9.13
N GLU A 202 -1.96 -16.35 -7.92
CA GLU A 202 -3.38 -16.07 -7.73
C GLU A 202 -3.72 -14.80 -8.54
N PRO A 203 -4.80 -14.81 -9.34
CA PRO A 203 -5.21 -13.64 -10.09
C PRO A 203 -5.44 -12.48 -9.14
N HIS A 204 -4.74 -11.38 -9.37
CA HIS A 204 -4.87 -10.18 -8.55
C HIS A 204 -6.20 -9.48 -8.89
N PRO A 205 -7.08 -9.27 -7.90
CA PRO A 205 -8.32 -8.55 -8.16
C PRO A 205 -8.02 -7.12 -8.59
N ASP A 206 -8.78 -6.63 -9.57
CA ASP A 206 -8.63 -5.26 -10.05
C ASP A 206 -9.45 -4.32 -9.15
N TYR A 207 -8.74 -3.60 -8.27
CA TYR A 207 -9.32 -2.58 -7.40
C TYR A 207 -9.25 -1.17 -7.99
N SER A 208 -8.76 -1.01 -9.24
CA SER A 208 -8.59 0.31 -9.85
C SER A 208 -9.91 1.09 -9.94
N GLN A 209 -9.98 2.25 -9.29
CA GLN A 209 -11.09 3.19 -9.42
C GLN A 209 -10.90 4.12 -10.63
N ASP A 210 -9.67 4.24 -11.13
CA ASP A 210 -9.30 4.96 -12.35
C ASP A 210 -8.51 4.02 -13.29
N PRO A 211 -8.79 4.01 -14.61
CA PRO A 211 -8.15 3.09 -15.55
C PRO A 211 -6.62 3.25 -15.66
N PHE A 212 -6.09 4.45 -15.39
CA PHE A 212 -4.65 4.71 -15.44
C PHE A 212 -3.94 4.21 -14.19
N HIS A 213 -4.61 4.20 -13.04
CA HIS A 213 -4.01 3.81 -11.77
C HIS A 213 -3.55 2.36 -11.78
N MET A 214 -2.32 2.12 -11.32
CA MET A 214 -1.82 0.78 -11.07
C MET A 214 -2.02 0.43 -9.60
N VAL A 215 -2.86 -0.57 -9.35
CA VAL A 215 -3.21 -1.02 -8.00
C VAL A 215 -2.93 -2.53 -7.93
N LEU A 216 -1.77 -2.89 -7.38
CA LEU A 216 -1.30 -4.26 -7.23
C LEU A 216 -1.24 -4.56 -5.74
N VAL A 217 -2.23 -5.26 -5.21
CA VAL A 217 -2.36 -5.46 -3.76
C VAL A 217 -2.18 -6.92 -3.36
N ARG A 218 -1.52 -7.11 -2.21
CA ARG A 218 -1.37 -8.39 -1.51
C ARG A 218 -1.50 -8.14 -0.01
N GLY A 219 -2.21 -9.02 0.68
CA GLY A 219 -2.45 -8.90 2.13
C GLY A 219 -3.44 -7.80 2.52
N ILE A 220 -4.14 -7.18 1.56
CA ILE A 220 -5.16 -6.14 1.78
C ILE A 220 -6.38 -6.47 0.92
N SER A 221 -7.58 -6.23 1.44
CA SER A 221 -8.82 -6.21 0.66
C SER A 221 -9.34 -4.78 0.59
N LEU A 222 -9.48 -4.23 -0.62
CA LEU A 222 -9.99 -2.89 -0.85
C LEU A 222 -11.47 -2.93 -1.31
N PRO A 223 -12.24 -1.84 -1.16
CA PRO A 223 -13.56 -1.74 -1.77
C PRO A 223 -13.48 -1.69 -3.31
N GLY A 224 -14.55 -2.13 -3.98
CA GLY A 224 -14.67 -1.96 -5.43
C GLY A 224 -13.98 -3.03 -6.29
N GLU A 225 -13.81 -4.25 -5.76
CA GLU A 225 -13.26 -5.38 -6.52
C GLU A 225 -14.02 -5.61 -7.83
N LYS A 226 -13.36 -5.36 -8.97
CA LYS A 226 -13.92 -5.68 -10.28
C LYS A 226 -13.72 -7.16 -10.55
N ASN A 227 -14.79 -7.93 -10.34
CA ASN A 227 -14.78 -9.36 -10.63
C ASN A 227 -14.59 -9.57 -12.15
N PRO A 228 -13.54 -10.28 -12.62
CA PRO A 228 -13.27 -10.44 -14.05
C PRO A 228 -14.42 -11.10 -14.83
N LEU A 229 -15.28 -11.82 -14.13
CA LEU A 229 -16.36 -12.65 -14.69
C LEU A 229 -17.71 -11.92 -14.92
N ARG A 230 -17.81 -10.60 -14.67
CA ARG A 230 -19.08 -9.86 -14.88
C ARG A 230 -19.15 -9.03 -16.16
N ARG A 231 -18.15 -9.08 -17.04
CA ARG A 231 -18.28 -8.58 -18.42
C ARG A 231 -18.84 -9.70 -19.30
N PHE A 232 -20.16 -9.79 -19.40
CA PHE A 232 -20.97 -10.35 -20.50
C PHE A 232 -22.30 -10.87 -19.91
N ASN A 233 -23.29 -9.98 -19.86
CA ASN A 233 -24.69 -10.32 -20.10
C ASN A 233 -25.46 -9.02 -20.36
N GLY A 234 -25.24 -8.47 -21.55
CA GLY A 234 -26.18 -7.54 -22.15
C GLY A 234 -27.28 -8.36 -22.83
N THR A 235 -28.43 -8.49 -22.18
CA THR A 235 -29.66 -8.95 -22.83
C THR A 235 -30.78 -7.96 -22.59
N LYS A 236 -31.12 -7.31 -23.70
CA LYS A 236 -32.27 -6.47 -24.06
C LYS A 236 -33.49 -6.57 -23.12
N GLN A 237 -33.96 -5.39 -22.68
CA GLN A 237 -35.28 -5.21 -22.07
C GLN A 237 -36.38 -5.69 -23.03
N GLY A 238 -37.17 -6.65 -22.56
CA GLY A 238 -38.45 -7.03 -23.16
C GLY A 238 -39.55 -6.08 -22.72
N THR A 239 -40.36 -5.68 -23.69
CA THR A 239 -41.60 -4.89 -23.59
C THR A 239 -42.57 -5.43 -22.53
N ALA A 240 -43.02 -4.57 -21.62
CA ALA A 240 -44.11 -4.85 -20.69
C ALA A 240 -45.47 -4.61 -21.38
N ALA A 241 -46.31 -5.65 -21.40
CA ALA A 241 -47.71 -5.58 -21.81
C ALA A 241 -48.56 -4.97 -20.68
N VAL A 242 -49.47 -4.07 -21.06
CA VAL A 242 -50.47 -3.44 -20.17
C VAL A 242 -51.67 -4.38 -20.06
N SER A 243 -52.00 -4.85 -18.85
CA SER A 243 -53.28 -5.52 -18.57
C SER A 243 -54.18 -4.59 -17.77
N VAL A 244 -55.28 -4.22 -18.40
CA VAL A 244 -56.46 -3.54 -17.84
C VAL A 244 -57.21 -4.51 -16.93
N HIS A 245 -57.53 -4.10 -15.70
CA HIS A 245 -58.50 -4.77 -14.83
C HIS A 245 -59.84 -4.03 -14.92
N VAL A 246 -60.91 -4.79 -15.14
CA VAL A 246 -62.31 -4.34 -15.12
C VAL A 246 -62.90 -4.78 -13.78
N GLU A 247 -63.45 -3.83 -13.03
CA GLU A 247 -64.25 -4.05 -11.82
C GLU A 247 -65.58 -4.76 -12.13
N LEU A 248 -66.00 -5.62 -11.21
CA LEU A 248 -67.39 -6.02 -10.99
C LEU A 248 -67.82 -5.54 -9.61
#